data_AF-X0PSH1-F1
#
_entry.id   AF-X0PSH1-F1
#
_cell.length_a   1.000
_cell.length_b   1.000
_cell.length_c   1.000
_cell.angle_alpha   90.00
_cell.angle_beta   90.00
_cell.angle_gamma   90.00
#
_symmetry.space_group_name_H-M   'P 1'
#
loop_
_entity.id
_entity.type
_entity.pdbx_description
1 polymer ?
#
loop_
_entity_poly.entity_id
_entity_poly.type
_entity_poly.pdbx_seq_one_letter_code
_entity_poly.pdbx_strand_id
1 'polypeptide(L)'
;MTIDTKDIQQRIILLLKLAYTATNAATIGNALQEANQQLTCLQQQVHQVEADSVEALTDFIQNAFNINLQLLKGLDAMSLYPVDQVRKQIEQLERVI
;
A
#
# COMPACT_ATOMS: atom_id res chain seq x y z
N MET A 1 15.08 -18.69 -2.28
CA MET A 1 14.22 -17.79 -3.07
C MET A 1 14.32 -16.42 -2.44
N THR A 2 15.02 -15.49 -3.08
CA THR A 2 15.00 -14.08 -2.68
C THR A 2 13.72 -13.50 -3.27
N ILE A 3 12.78 -13.06 -2.44
CA ILE A 3 11.57 -12.39 -2.94
C ILE A 3 12.01 -11.02 -3.44
N ASP A 4 11.66 -10.66 -4.67
CA ASP A 4 11.97 -9.35 -5.25
C ASP A 4 11.10 -8.29 -4.56
N THR A 5 11.73 -7.28 -3.95
CA THR A 5 11.03 -6.18 -3.29
C THR A 5 10.15 -5.40 -4.26
N LYS A 6 10.52 -5.31 -5.55
CA LYS A 6 9.72 -4.66 -6.58
C LYS A 6 8.40 -5.38 -6.84
N ASP A 7 8.40 -6.71 -6.86
CA ASP A 7 7.18 -7.51 -7.03
C ASP A 7 6.20 -7.26 -5.87
N ILE A 8 6.71 -7.17 -4.64
CA ILE A 8 5.89 -6.85 -3.47
C ILE A 8 5.34 -5.41 -3.57
N GLN A 9 6.18 -4.43 -3.93
CA GLN A 9 5.75 -3.04 -4.10
C GLN A 9 4.64 -2.91 -5.16
N GLN A 10 4.77 -3.59 -6.31
CA GLN A 10 3.73 -3.59 -7.36
C GLN A 10 2.43 -4.25 -6.88
N ARG A 11 2.51 -5.37 -6.14
CA ARG A 11 1.31 -6.01 -5.55
C ARG A 11 0.60 -5.09 -4.58
N ILE A 12 1.34 -4.38 -3.72
CA ILE A 12 0.77 -3.38 -2.80
C ILE A 12 0.01 -2.32 -3.60
N ILE A 13 0.60 -1.76 -4.65
CA ILE A 13 -0.08 -0.76 -5.49
C ILE A 13 -1.37 -1.31 -6.10
N LEU A 14 -1.35 -2.53 -6.65
CA LEU A 14 -2.54 -3.15 -7.23
C LEU A 14 -3.66 -3.34 -6.21
N LEU A 15 -3.32 -3.76 -4.99
CA LEU A 15 -4.28 -3.95 -3.90
C LEU A 15 -4.87 -2.61 -3.43
N LEU A 16 -4.04 -1.56 -3.31
CA LEU A 16 -4.54 -0.21 -3.00
C LEU A 16 -5.44 0.32 -4.13
N LYS A 17 -5.09 0.06 -5.40
CA LYS A 17 -5.92 0.39 -6.57
C LYS A 17 -7.28 -0.31 -6.53
N LEU A 18 -7.29 -1.61 -6.22
CA LEU A 18 -8.52 -2.37 -6.05
C LEU A 18 -9.36 -1.81 -4.91
N ALA A 19 -8.77 -1.55 -3.76
CA ALA A 19 -9.47 -1.02 -2.60
C ALA A 19 -10.15 0.33 -2.88
N TYR A 20 -9.50 1.25 -3.62
CA TYR A 20 -10.14 2.55 -3.87
C TYR A 20 -11.17 2.54 -5.01
N THR A 21 -11.12 1.57 -5.92
CA THR A 21 -12.06 1.45 -7.05
C THR A 21 -13.23 0.51 -6.77
N ALA A 22 -13.10 -0.36 -5.77
CA ALA A 22 -14.16 -1.28 -5.39
C ALA A 22 -15.36 -0.54 -4.78
N THR A 23 -16.55 -1.05 -5.09
CA THR A 23 -17.84 -0.54 -4.57
C THR A 23 -18.42 -1.44 -3.48
N ASN A 24 -17.77 -2.57 -3.18
CA ASN A 24 -18.20 -3.55 -2.19
C ASN A 24 -17.26 -3.55 -0.98
N ALA A 25 -17.81 -3.32 0.21
CA ALA A 25 -17.08 -3.29 1.48
C ALA A 25 -16.23 -4.54 1.75
N ALA A 26 -16.72 -5.73 1.39
CA ALA A 26 -15.96 -6.98 1.57
C ALA A 26 -14.74 -7.04 0.65
N THR A 27 -14.88 -6.60 -0.61
CA THR A 27 -13.76 -6.52 -1.56
C THR A 27 -12.72 -5.49 -1.09
N ILE A 28 -13.17 -4.33 -0.61
CA ILE A 28 -12.29 -3.29 -0.04
C ILE A 28 -11.53 -3.87 1.15
N GLY A 29 -12.23 -4.44 2.13
CA GLY A 29 -11.62 -4.99 3.34
C GLY A 29 -10.58 -6.08 3.05
N ASN A 30 -10.89 -7.01 2.15
CA ASN A 30 -9.95 -8.06 1.74
C ASN A 30 -8.70 -7.49 1.07
N ALA A 31 -8.86 -6.53 0.16
CA ALA A 31 -7.74 -5.89 -0.52
C ALA A 31 -6.83 -5.13 0.46
N LEU A 32 -7.41 -4.41 1.43
CA LEU A 32 -6.65 -3.69 2.45
C LEU A 32 -5.91 -4.64 3.40
N GLN A 33 -6.54 -5.75 3.80
CA GLN A 33 -5.91 -6.78 4.62
C GLN A 33 -4.72 -7.42 3.89
N GLU A 34 -4.87 -7.76 2.61
CA GLU A 34 -3.79 -8.32 1.81
C GLU A 34 -2.66 -7.29 1.60
N ALA A 35 -2.98 -6.02 1.32
CA ALA A 35 -1.99 -4.96 1.21
C ALA A 35 -1.18 -4.80 2.51
N ASN A 36 -1.84 -4.91 3.66
CA ASN A 36 -1.19 -4.84 4.97
C ASN A 36 -0.23 -6.01 5.23
N GLN A 37 -0.59 -7.23 4.78
CA GLN A 37 0.30 -8.39 4.85
C GLN A 37 1.54 -8.20 3.99
N GLN A 38 1.38 -7.71 2.76
CA GLN A 38 2.50 -7.42 1.86
C GLN A 38 3.40 -6.30 2.42
N LEU A 39 2.81 -5.24 2.99
CA LEU A 39 3.55 -4.16 3.65
C LEU A 39 4.37 -4.67 4.84
N THR A 40 3.79 -5.52 5.68
CA THR A 40 4.50 -6.14 6.81
C THR A 40 5.68 -6.98 6.32
N CYS A 41 5.49 -7.76 5.24
CA CYS A 41 6.55 -8.54 4.64
C CYS A 41 7.67 -7.65 4.10
N LEU A 42 7.34 -6.60 3.35
CA LEU A 42 8.30 -5.66 2.79
C LEU A 42 9.09 -4.98 3.91
N GLN A 43 8.40 -4.51 4.96
CA GLN A 43 9.02 -3.91 6.13
C GLN A 43 10.01 -4.85 6.81
N GLN A 44 9.67 -6.12 7.02
CA GLN A 44 10.60 -7.10 7.59
C GLN A 44 11.85 -7.31 6.72
N GLN A 45 11.71 -7.22 5.39
CA GLN A 45 12.85 -7.31 4.48
C GLN A 45 13.73 -6.06 4.55
N VAL A 46 13.15 -4.85 4.66
CA VAL A 46 13.94 -3.61 4.82
C VAL A 46 14.83 -3.65 6.05
N HIS A 47 14.31 -4.16 7.18
CA HIS A 47 15.09 -4.29 8.41
C HIS A 47 16.29 -5.26 8.28
N GLN A 48 16.33 -6.06 7.21
CA GLN A 48 17.39 -7.05 6.94
C GLN A 48 18.39 -6.58 5.87
N VAL A 49 18.18 -5.42 5.22
CA VAL A 49 19.03 -4.91 4.14
C VAL A 49 19.92 -3.76 4.64
N GLU A 50 21.19 -3.71 4.19
CA GLU A 50 22.16 -2.66 4.54
C GLU A 50 21.78 -1.28 3.97
N ALA A 51 22.23 -0.23 4.67
CA ALA A 51 21.64 1.11 4.75
C ALA A 51 21.43 1.88 3.42
N ASP A 52 22.23 1.62 2.38
CA ASP A 52 22.29 2.50 1.19
C ASP A 52 21.07 2.38 0.25
N SER A 53 20.17 1.41 0.47
CA SER A 53 18.91 1.23 -0.29
C SER A 53 17.64 1.26 0.57
N VAL A 54 17.79 1.52 1.87
CA VAL A 54 16.73 1.44 2.86
C VAL A 54 15.80 2.65 2.81
N GLU A 55 16.31 3.84 2.50
CA GLU A 55 15.54 5.09 2.56
C GLU A 55 14.35 5.09 1.59
N ALA A 56 14.59 4.86 0.29
CA ALA A 56 13.54 4.84 -0.72
C ALA A 56 12.48 3.76 -0.45
N LEU A 57 12.89 2.61 0.08
CA LEU A 57 11.98 1.52 0.39
C LEU A 57 11.18 1.80 1.67
N THR A 58 11.79 2.45 2.65
CA THR A 58 11.11 2.91 3.89
C THR A 58 10.07 3.99 3.56
N ASP A 59 10.40 4.94 2.70
CA ASP A 59 9.49 5.97 2.23
C ASP A 59 8.30 5.37 1.48
N PHE A 60 8.56 4.38 0.60
CA PHE A 60 7.50 3.64 -0.06
C PHE A 60 6.55 2.98 0.95
N ILE A 61 7.11 2.24 1.92
CA ILE A 61 6.34 1.53 2.95
C ILE A 61 5.48 2.52 3.75
N GLN A 62 6.07 3.62 4.21
CA GLN A 62 5.38 4.60 5.03
C GLN A 62 4.20 5.23 4.27
N ASN A 63 4.42 5.61 3.02
CA ASN A 63 3.38 6.18 2.15
C ASN A 63 2.26 5.17 1.86
N ALA A 64 2.60 3.93 1.54
CA ALA A 64 1.62 2.88 1.30
C ALA A 64 0.81 2.52 2.56
N PHE A 65 1.45 2.49 3.74
CA PHE A 65 0.74 2.34 5.02
C PHE A 65 -0.25 3.48 5.27
N ASN A 66 0.18 4.73 5.04
CA ASN A 66 -0.69 5.90 5.23
C ASN A 66 -1.92 5.85 4.32
N ILE A 67 -1.77 5.39 3.07
CA ILE A 67 -2.91 5.22 2.15
C ILE A 67 -3.82 4.09 2.63
N ASN A 68 -3.27 2.93 3.01
CA ASN A 68 -4.04 1.80 3.51
C ASN A 68 -4.88 2.20 4.74
N LEU A 69 -4.27 2.92 5.69
CA LEU A 69 -4.97 3.42 6.88
C LEU A 69 -6.08 4.43 6.54
N GLN A 70 -5.86 5.32 5.57
CA GLN A 70 -6.89 6.26 5.11
C GLN A 70 -8.10 5.53 4.51
N LEU A 71 -7.84 4.52 3.66
CA LEU A 71 -8.88 3.71 3.05
C LEU A 71 -9.64 2.88 4.09
N LEU A 72 -8.94 2.32 5.08
CA LEU A 72 -9.55 1.57 6.18
C LEU A 72 -10.49 2.46 7.02
N LYS A 73 -10.03 3.66 7.39
CA LYS A 73 -10.87 4.65 8.09
C LYS A 73 -12.09 5.08 7.27
N GLY A 74 -11.92 5.22 5.95
CA GLY A 74 -13.02 5.53 5.03
C GLY A 74 -14.08 4.43 5.00
N LEU A 75 -13.65 3.16 5.01
CA LEU A 75 -14.52 1.99 5.09
C LEU A 75 -15.32 1.97 6.39
N ASP A 76 -14.67 2.18 7.53
CA ASP A 76 -15.31 2.17 8.86
C ASP A 76 -16.30 3.33 9.03
N ALA A 77 -15.98 4.51 8.49
CA ALA A 77 -16.82 5.70 8.61
C ALA A 77 -18.02 5.72 7.64
N MET A 78 -18.15 4.74 6.73
CA MET A 78 -19.08 4.75 5.59
C MET A 78 -19.09 6.08 4.82
N SER A 79 -17.97 6.81 4.84
CA SER A 79 -17.85 8.14 4.26
C SER A 79 -17.10 8.06 2.94
N LEU A 80 -17.47 8.90 1.98
CA LEU A 80 -16.65 9.14 0.80
C LEU A 80 -15.34 9.78 1.28
N TYR A 81 -14.28 8.97 1.40
CA TYR A 81 -12.93 9.51 1.50
C TYR A 81 -12.63 10.29 0.21
N PRO A 82 -11.71 11.27 0.21
CA PRO A 82 -11.37 12.02 -0.99
C PRO A 82 -10.66 11.09 -1.99
N VAL A 83 -11.45 10.37 -2.80
CA VAL A 83 -11.00 9.35 -3.77
C VAL A 83 -9.91 9.91 -4.67
N ASP A 84 -10.04 11.18 -5.08
CA ASP A 84 -9.05 11.86 -5.91
C ASP A 84 -7.72 12.12 -5.18
N GLN A 85 -7.73 12.36 -3.87
CA GLN A 85 -6.50 12.51 -3.09
C GLN A 85 -5.79 11.16 -2.96
N VAL A 86 -6.53 10.10 -2.61
CA VAL A 86 -5.97 8.74 -2.51
C VAL A 86 -5.43 8.26 -3.85
N ARG A 87 -6.16 8.51 -4.95
CA ARG A 87 -5.70 8.19 -6.31
C ARG A 87 -4.35 8.84 -6.60
N LYS A 88 -4.21 10.15 -6.34
CA LYS A 88 -2.94 10.89 -6.55
C LYS A 88 -1.80 10.32 -5.72
N GLN A 89 -2.04 9.92 -4.47
CA GLN A 89 -1.01 9.30 -3.62
C GLN A 89 -0.56 7.95 -4.18
N ILE A 90 -1.48 7.14 -4.71
CA ILE A 90 -1.16 5.86 -5.34
C ILE A 90 -0.38 6.08 -6.64
N GLU A 91 -0.76 7.05 -7.45
CA GLU A 91 0.00 7.42 -8.66
C GLU A 91 1.42 7.91 -8.33
N GLN A 92 1.61 8.59 -7.20
CA GLN A 92 2.94 8.97 -6.72
C GLN A 92 3.78 7.76 -6.32
N LEU A 93 3.20 6.79 -5.61
CA LEU A 93 3.86 5.52 -5.28
C LEU A 93 4.29 4.74 -6.54
N GLU A 94 3.48 4.77 -7.59
CA GLU A 94 3.78 4.06 -8.84
C GLU A 94 4.96 4.67 -9.60
N ARG A 95 5.25 5.96 -9.42
CA ARG A 95 6.36 6.65 -10.11
C ARG A 95 7.73 6.38 -9.50
N VAL A 96 7.79 5.81 -8.31
CA VAL A 96 9.05 5.59 -7.57
C VAL A 96 9.56 4.14 -7.62
N ILE A 97 8.85 3.23 -8.33
CA ILE A 97 9.25 1.83 -8.56
C ILE A 97 9.94 1.69 -9.92
#